data_AF-A0A7J2RIW4-F1
#
_entry.id   AF-A0A7J2RIW4-F1
#
_cell.length_a   1.000
_cell.length_b   1.000
_cell.length_c   1.000
_cell.angle_alpha   90.00
_cell.angle_beta   90.00
_cell.angle_gamma   90.00
#
_symmetry.space_group_name_H-M   'P 1'
#
loop_
_entity.id
_entity.type
_entity.pdbx_description
1 polymer ?
#
loop_
_entity_poly.entity_id
_entity_poly.type
_entity_poly.pdbx_seq_one_letter_code
_entity_poly.pdbx_strand_id
1 'polypeptide(L)'
;MDEINIYNTNPNDSDSDGDGFSDGEEVDAQTDPNDPSSNINSSNDSSNILIIIIIPIILLVIGVVIALIVIIIVKKKTNASKLKKEKYLLRVNIEKEQISLYFSRV
;
A
#
# COMPACT_ATOMS: atom_id res chain seq x y z
N MET A 1 19.41 25.05 -30.09
CA MET A 1 19.93 26.26 -29.40
C MET A 1 19.63 26.17 -27.91
N ASP A 2 19.54 24.95 -27.37
CA ASP A 2 18.83 24.72 -26.12
C ASP A 2 19.80 24.52 -24.94
N GLU A 3 21.02 24.05 -25.19
CA GLU A 3 22.05 23.88 -24.15
C GLU A 3 22.56 25.19 -23.54
N ILE A 4 22.95 26.17 -24.36
CA ILE A 4 23.58 27.41 -23.89
C ILE A 4 22.69 28.15 -22.89
N ASN A 5 21.37 28.12 -23.09
CA ASN A 5 20.42 28.86 -22.25
C ASN A 5 19.89 28.06 -21.06
N ILE A 6 20.07 26.73 -21.05
CA ILE A 6 19.50 25.84 -20.02
C ILE A 6 20.59 25.27 -19.11
N TYR A 7 21.66 24.75 -19.70
CA TYR A 7 22.76 24.05 -19.01
C TYR A 7 24.06 24.84 -19.01
N ASN A 8 24.11 25.96 -19.74
CA ASN A 8 25.28 26.83 -19.84
C ASN A 8 26.53 26.10 -20.40
N THR A 9 26.30 25.00 -21.11
CA THR A 9 27.29 24.20 -21.82
C THR A 9 27.54 24.73 -23.23
N ASN A 10 28.67 24.35 -23.83
CA ASN A 10 29.02 24.76 -25.18
C ASN A 10 28.53 23.71 -26.18
N PRO A 11 27.64 24.01 -27.15
CA PRO A 11 27.13 23.00 -28.08
C PRO A 11 28.17 22.45 -29.08
N ASN A 12 29.38 23.01 -29.10
CA ASN A 12 30.51 22.47 -29.87
C ASN A 12 31.49 21.67 -29.00
N ASP A 13 31.25 21.63 -27.70
CA ASP A 13 31.90 20.74 -26.76
C ASP A 13 30.90 19.66 -26.39
N SER A 14 31.31 18.39 -26.36
CA SER A 14 30.39 17.31 -26.01
C SER A 14 30.46 16.93 -24.54
N ASP A 15 31.48 17.40 -23.82
CA ASP A 15 31.82 17.06 -22.43
C ASP A 15 32.40 18.35 -21.79
N SER A 16 31.53 19.15 -21.19
CA SER A 16 31.82 20.53 -20.78
C SER A 16 32.73 20.62 -19.56
N ASP A 17 32.74 19.62 -18.68
CA ASP A 17 33.62 19.57 -17.49
C ASP A 17 34.82 18.63 -17.64
N GLY A 18 34.87 17.83 -18.70
CA GLY A 18 35.99 16.99 -19.08
C GLY A 18 36.15 15.73 -18.23
N ASP A 19 35.08 15.26 -17.58
CA ASP A 19 35.09 14.06 -16.73
C ASP A 19 34.95 12.75 -17.54
N GLY A 20 34.64 12.86 -18.83
CA GLY A 20 34.50 11.75 -19.76
C GLY A 20 33.06 11.28 -19.97
N PHE A 21 32.06 11.95 -19.41
CA PHE A 21 30.64 11.83 -19.77
C PHE A 21 30.21 12.99 -20.66
N SER A 22 29.31 12.73 -21.60
CA SER A 22 28.83 13.83 -22.45
C SER A 22 27.73 14.65 -21.78
N ASP A 23 27.66 15.95 -22.08
CA ASP A 23 26.66 16.88 -21.53
C ASP A 23 25.23 16.33 -21.66
N GLY A 24 24.94 15.67 -22.79
CA GLY A 24 23.65 15.02 -23.03
C GLY A 24 23.39 13.80 -22.16
N GLU A 25 24.41 12.98 -21.89
CA GLU A 25 24.30 11.82 -20.99
C GLU A 25 24.06 12.26 -19.55
N GLU A 26 24.69 13.36 -19.13
CA GLU A 26 24.52 13.93 -17.79
C GLU A 26 23.16 14.61 -17.61
N VAL A 27 22.68 15.35 -18.62
CA VAL A 27 21.32 15.90 -18.64
C VAL A 27 20.25 14.80 -18.55
N ASP A 28 20.42 13.70 -19.29
CA ASP A 28 19.52 12.55 -19.23
C ASP A 28 19.59 11.84 -17.86
N ALA A 29 20.75 11.84 -17.22
CA ALA A 29 20.96 11.30 -15.87
C ALA A 29 20.56 12.27 -14.73
N GLN A 30 20.11 13.49 -15.06
CA GLN A 30 19.82 14.56 -14.11
C GLN A 30 21.02 14.98 -13.24
N THR A 31 22.23 14.89 -13.81
CA THR A 31 23.48 15.37 -13.20
C THR A 31 23.88 16.73 -13.80
N ASP A 32 24.91 17.38 -13.25
CA ASP A 32 25.33 18.73 -13.66
C ASP A 32 26.50 18.64 -14.65
N PRO A 33 26.30 18.99 -15.95
CA PRO A 33 27.33 18.86 -16.98
C PRO A 33 28.49 19.86 -16.84
N ASN A 34 28.50 20.67 -15.79
CA ASN A 34 29.60 21.57 -15.44
C ASN A 34 30.30 21.19 -14.13
N ASP A 35 29.92 20.07 -13.51
CA ASP A 35 30.50 19.56 -12.27
C ASP A 35 31.10 18.16 -12.48
N PRO A 36 32.44 18.05 -12.58
CA PRO A 36 33.13 16.79 -12.89
C PRO A 36 33.04 15.76 -11.75
N SER A 37 32.43 16.13 -10.62
CA SER A 37 32.12 15.23 -9.52
C SER A 37 30.69 14.69 -9.55
N SER A 38 29.87 15.17 -10.48
CA SER A 38 28.45 14.86 -10.60
C SER A 38 28.14 13.68 -11.53
N ASN A 39 29.13 12.86 -11.89
CA ASN A 39 28.93 11.75 -12.82
C ASN A 39 27.72 10.80 -12.55
N ILE A 40 27.28 10.15 -13.62
CA ILE A 40 26.22 9.13 -13.71
C ILE A 40 26.48 7.92 -12.78
N ASN A 41 27.71 7.77 -12.26
CA ASN A 41 28.06 6.72 -11.29
C ASN A 41 27.78 7.10 -9.83
N SER A 42 27.38 8.35 -9.56
CA SER A 42 26.95 8.83 -8.24
C SER A 42 25.44 8.62 -7.99
N SER A 43 24.77 7.80 -8.82
CA SER A 43 23.38 7.40 -8.59
C SER A 43 23.22 5.90 -8.31
N ASN A 44 24.25 5.24 -7.77
CA ASN A 44 24.00 4.08 -6.91
C ASN A 44 23.63 4.55 -5.51
N ASP A 45 22.64 5.46 -5.46
CA ASP A 45 21.93 5.78 -4.25
C ASP A 45 21.15 4.53 -3.88
N SER A 46 21.82 3.64 -3.13
CA SER A 46 21.32 2.42 -2.50
C SER A 46 20.16 2.70 -1.52
N SER A 47 19.69 3.93 -1.50
CA SER A 47 18.69 4.56 -0.65
C SER A 47 17.24 4.19 -1.01
N ASN A 48 16.94 3.71 -2.22
CA ASN A 48 15.53 3.59 -2.67
C ASN A 48 15.04 2.22 -3.16
N ILE A 49 15.90 1.22 -3.38
CA ILE A 49 15.45 -0.14 -3.76
C ILE A 49 14.65 -0.80 -2.63
N LEU A 50 15.08 -0.59 -1.39
CA LEU A 50 14.37 -1.07 -0.21
C LEU A 50 12.98 -0.43 -0.09
N ILE A 51 12.84 0.85 -0.44
CA ILE A 51 11.55 1.56 -0.38
C ILE A 51 10.58 0.98 -1.42
N ILE A 52 11.05 0.78 -2.66
CA ILE A 52 10.25 0.21 -3.75
C ILE A 52 9.75 -1.20 -3.42
N ILE A 53 10.53 -2.00 -2.70
CA ILE A 53 10.16 -3.37 -2.31
C ILE A 53 9.33 -3.40 -1.01
N ILE A 54 9.69 -2.60 -0.01
CA ILE A 54 9.08 -2.65 1.33
C ILE A 54 7.72 -1.95 1.37
N ILE A 55 7.53 -0.81 0.69
CA ILE A 55 6.24 -0.09 0.66
C ILE A 55 5.08 -0.98 0.20
N PRO A 56 5.14 -1.69 -0.95
CA PRO A 56 4.02 -2.52 -1.39
C PRO A 56 3.77 -3.69 -0.43
N ILE A 57 4.82 -4.27 0.16
CA ILE A 57 4.69 -5.34 1.16
C ILE A 57 3.99 -4.82 2.42
N ILE A 58 4.38 -3.64 2.93
CA ILE A 58 3.74 -3.02 4.09
C ILE A 58 2.27 -2.72 3.81
N LEU A 59 1.94 -2.15 2.64
CA LEU A 59 0.56 -1.87 2.25
C LEU A 59 -0.28 -3.15 2.15
N LEU A 60 0.30 -4.22 1.59
CA LEU A 60 -0.34 -5.53 1.52
C LEU A 60 -0.62 -6.09 2.92
N VAL A 61 0.38 -6.05 3.82
CA VAL A 61 0.22 -6.53 5.20
C VAL A 61 -0.84 -5.73 5.94
N ILE A 62 -0.83 -4.40 5.84
CA ILE A 62 -1.86 -3.54 6.45
C ILE A 62 -3.24 -3.88 5.90
N GLY A 63 -3.38 -4.05 4.58
CA GLY A 63 -4.63 -4.45 3.94
C GLY A 63 -5.15 -5.79 4.46
N VAL A 64 -4.28 -6.79 4.59
CA VAL A 64 -4.63 -8.11 5.16
C VAL A 64 -5.07 -7.98 6.61
N VAL A 65 -4.34 -7.21 7.44
CA VAL A 65 -4.70 -7.01 8.86
C VAL A 65 -6.06 -6.34 8.98
N ILE A 66 -6.33 -5.29 8.20
CA ILE A 66 -7.64 -4.62 8.18
C ILE A 66 -8.74 -5.61 7.77
N ALA A 67 -8.52 -6.40 6.71
CA ALA A 67 -9.48 -7.39 6.26
C ALA A 67 -9.78 -8.43 7.35
N LEU A 68 -8.75 -8.93 8.06
CA LEU A 68 -8.92 -9.86 9.18
C LEU A 68 -9.72 -9.24 10.33
N ILE A 69 -9.43 -7.99 10.70
CA ILE A 69 -10.18 -7.25 11.73
C ILE A 69 -11.66 -7.13 11.34
N VAL A 70 -11.94 -6.74 10.09
CA VAL A 70 -13.31 -6.64 9.57
C VAL A 70 -14.01 -7.99 9.63
N ILE A 71 -13.35 -9.07 9.21
CA ILE A 71 -13.88 -10.44 9.27
C ILE A 71 -14.24 -10.81 10.71
N ILE A 72 -13.37 -10.52 11.68
CA ILE A 72 -13.62 -10.82 13.10
C ILE A 72 -14.85 -10.04 13.61
N ILE A 73 -14.94 -8.74 13.31
CA ILE A 73 -16.07 -7.89 13.72
C ILE A 73 -17.38 -8.40 13.12
N VAL A 74 -17.39 -8.70 11.82
CA VAL A 74 -18.57 -9.20 11.10
C VAL A 74 -19.00 -10.57 11.64
N LYS A 75 -18.04 -11.49 11.85
CA LYS A 75 -18.32 -12.81 12.45
C LYS A 75 -18.90 -12.66 13.86
N LYS A 76 -18.32 -11.79 14.69
CA LYS A 76 -18.83 -11.52 16.05
C LYS A 76 -20.26 -10.99 16.01
N LYS A 77 -20.56 -10.01 15.16
CA LYS A 77 -21.92 -9.45 14.99
C LYS A 77 -22.91 -10.51 14.51
N THR A 78 -22.51 -11.32 13.53
CA THR A 78 -23.35 -12.39 12.98
C THR A 78 -23.68 -13.45 14.04
N ASN A 79 -22.68 -13.91 14.80
CA ASN A 79 -22.87 -14.92 15.84
C ASN A 79 -23.80 -14.41 16.97
N ALA A 80 -23.67 -13.14 17.37
CA ALA A 80 -24.56 -12.54 18.36
C ALA A 80 -26.01 -12.49 17.87
N SER A 81 -26.24 -12.15 16.60
CA SER A 81 -27.59 -12.12 16.02
C SER A 81 -28.22 -13.52 15.93
N LYS A 82 -27.43 -14.53 15.55
CA LYS A 82 -27.86 -15.93 15.50
C LYS A 82 -28.27 -16.42 16.89
N LEU A 83 -27.44 -16.16 17.90
CA LEU A 83 -27.73 -16.54 19.29
C LEU A 83 -28.99 -15.87 19.84
N LYS A 84 -29.23 -14.58 19.51
CA LYS A 84 -30.45 -13.87 19.94
C LYS A 84 -31.69 -14.49 19.30
N LYS A 85 -31.63 -14.84 18.01
CA LYS A 85 -32.74 -15.51 17.30
C LYS A 85 -33.01 -16.91 17.87
N GLU A 86 -31.97 -17.71 18.09
CA GLU A 86 -32.08 -19.05 18.66
C GLU A 86 -32.68 -19.03 20.07
N LYS A 87 -32.22 -18.11 20.93
CA LYS A 87 -32.81 -17.91 22.27
C LYS A 87 -34.28 -17.50 22.21
N TYR A 88 -34.67 -16.67 21.25
CA TYR A 88 -36.07 -16.26 21.06
C TYR A 88 -36.93 -17.46 20.65
N LEU A 89 -36.49 -18.23 19.66
CA LEU A 89 -37.23 -19.41 19.18
C LEU A 89 -37.38 -20.46 20.28
N LEU A 90 -36.34 -20.68 21.11
CA LEU A 90 -36.41 -21.59 22.24
C LEU A 90 -37.48 -21.17 23.25
N ARG A 91 -37.56 -19.87 23.59
CA ARG A 91 -38.59 -19.35 24.51
C ARG A 91 -40.00 -19.57 23.97
N VAL A 92 -40.21 -19.26 22.70
CA VAL A 92 -41.52 -19.45 22.04
C VAL A 92 -41.90 -20.93 22.00
N ASN A 93 -40.95 -21.84 21.74
CA ASN A 93 -41.23 -23.28 21.74
C ASN A 93 -41.59 -23.79 23.14
N ILE A 94 -40.85 -23.37 24.18
CA ILE A 94 -41.15 -23.73 25.57
C ILE A 94 -42.55 -23.25 25.96
N GLU A 95 -42.93 -22.02 25.61
CA GLU A 95 -44.27 -21.48 25.89
C GLU A 95 -45.37 -22.29 25.20
N LYS A 96 -45.18 -22.65 23.92
CA LYS A 96 -46.11 -23.52 23.19
C LYS A 96 -46.26 -24.89 23.83
N GLU A 97 -45.16 -25.49 24.28
CA GLU A 97 -45.18 -26.79 24.96
C GLU A 97 -45.93 -26.71 26.30
N GLN A 98 -45.70 -25.66 27.09
CA GLN A 98 -46.42 -25.45 28.36
C GLN A 98 -47.92 -25.27 28.16
N ILE A 99 -48.34 -24.49 27.16
CA ILE A 99 -49.76 -24.29 26.83
C ILE A 99 -50.39 -25.62 26.39
N SER A 100 -49.71 -26.37 25.52
CA SER A 100 -50.19 -27.69 25.07
C SER A 100 -50.38 -28.67 26.24
N LEU A 101 -49.43 -28.71 27.18
CA LEU A 101 -49.52 -29.54 28.38
C LEU A 101 -50.65 -29.12 29.34
N TYR A 102 -50.96 -27.83 29.44
CA TYR A 102 -52.08 -27.35 30.24
C TYR A 102 -53.42 -27.81 29.68
N PHE A 103 -53.65 -27.63 28.37
CA PHE A 103 -54.91 -28.04 27.73
C PHE A 103 -55.12 -29.56 27.68
N SER A 104 -54.05 -30.36 27.69
CA SER A 104 -54.15 -31.83 27.76
C SER A 104 -54.59 -32.35 29.15
N ARG A 105 -54.52 -31.51 30.20
CA ARG A 105 -54.87 -31.86 31.58
C ARG A 105 -56.26 -31.37 32.03
N VAL A 106 -56.97 -30.63 31.18
CA VAL A 106 -58.34 -30.11 31.42
C VAL A 106 -59.32 -30.96 30.62
#